data_AF-A0A7H8MRM0-F1
#
_entry.id   AF-A0A7H8MRM0-F1
#
_cell.length_a   1.000
_cell.length_b   1.000
_cell.length_c   1.000
_cell.angle_alpha   90.00
_cell.angle_beta   90.00
_cell.angle_gamma   90.00
#
_symmetry.space_group_name_H-M   'P 1'
#
loop_
_entity.id
_entity.type
_entity.pdbx_description
1 polymer ?
#
loop_
_entity_poly.entity_id
_entity_poly.type
_entity_poly.pdbx_seq_one_letter_code
_entity_poly.pdbx_strand_id
1 'polypeptide(L)'
;MDWLTDDEIIALTHEEFDAWVDTLEPCKVCFDQLWRVNKGPKGKLCPQCRNAERQARRHNLTRARVNAILRVQDDTCPLCGSLGGDSSMEGASWWHIDHDHRCCSGPTSCGHCVRGLLCRGCNIRGLAWYESLTADLQTWDHVNAYLTDPPARRPEAAVLFHGDLTGVRLRDGAFAEWRSNRPLSETFLP
;
A
#
# COMPACT_ATOMS: atom_id res chain seq x y z
N MET A 1 20.54 8.69 -4.55
CA MET A 1 19.39 8.02 -5.20
C MET A 1 19.70 8.25 -6.67
N ASP A 2 20.45 7.32 -7.29
CA ASP A 2 21.13 7.57 -8.58
C ASP A 2 20.16 7.38 -9.77
N TRP A 3 19.17 8.25 -9.85
CA TRP A 3 18.50 8.53 -11.11
C TRP A 3 19.32 9.59 -11.83
N LEU A 4 19.39 9.51 -13.16
CA LEU A 4 19.78 10.68 -13.93
C LEU A 4 18.71 11.76 -13.70
N THR A 5 19.13 12.99 -13.46
CA THR A 5 18.21 14.13 -13.49
C THR A 5 17.71 14.35 -14.91
N ASP A 6 16.62 15.10 -15.07
CA ASP A 6 16.10 15.45 -16.40
C ASP A 6 17.19 16.11 -17.27
N ASP A 7 18.02 16.98 -16.67
CA ASP A 7 19.16 17.62 -17.34
C ASP A 7 20.24 16.61 -17.76
N GLU A 8 20.53 15.62 -16.91
CA GLU A 8 21.49 14.56 -17.23
C GLU A 8 20.97 13.64 -18.35
N ILE A 9 19.66 13.36 -18.40
CA ILE A 9 19.02 12.58 -19.47
C ILE A 9 19.09 13.33 -20.80
N ILE A 10 18.76 14.64 -20.79
CA ILE A 10 18.78 15.49 -21.99
C ILE A 10 20.20 15.61 -22.56
N ALA A 11 21.23 15.53 -21.70
CA ALA A 11 22.63 15.61 -22.11
C ALA A 11 23.17 14.32 -22.76
N LEU A 12 22.46 13.19 -22.69
CA LEU A 12 22.91 11.94 -23.29
C LEU A 12 22.72 11.95 -24.81
N THR A 13 23.69 11.38 -25.52
CA THR A 13 23.47 10.92 -26.90
C THR A 13 22.50 9.74 -26.93
N HIS A 14 21.91 9.45 -28.10
CA HIS A 14 21.03 8.28 -28.25
C HIS A 14 21.72 6.97 -27.86
N GLU A 15 23.00 6.79 -28.23
CA GLU A 15 23.76 5.57 -27.89
C GLU A 15 24.00 5.45 -26.39
N GLU A 16 24.29 6.56 -25.70
CA GLU A 16 24.45 6.57 -24.25
C GLU A 16 23.12 6.35 -23.51
N PHE A 17 22.01 6.85 -24.06
CA PHE A 17 20.68 6.60 -23.53
C PHE A 17 20.28 5.12 -23.67
N ASP A 18 20.48 4.53 -24.86
CA ASP A 18 20.18 3.11 -25.09
C ASP A 18 21.03 2.21 -24.19
N ALA A 19 22.33 2.49 -24.11
CA ALA A 19 23.23 1.77 -23.19
C ALA A 19 22.81 1.93 -21.72
N TRP A 20 22.25 3.09 -21.33
CA TRP A 20 21.70 3.31 -19.99
C TRP A 20 20.43 2.48 -19.75
N VAL A 21 19.49 2.45 -20.71
CA VAL A 21 18.25 1.66 -20.64
C VAL A 21 18.54 0.17 -20.52
N ASP A 22 19.52 -0.35 -21.27
CA ASP A 22 19.94 -1.75 -21.22
C ASP A 22 20.45 -2.21 -19.85
N THR A 23 20.82 -1.27 -18.97
CA THR A 23 21.20 -1.59 -17.59
C THR A 23 20.02 -1.72 -16.61
N LEU A 24 18.80 -1.39 -17.05
CA LEU A 24 17.60 -1.44 -16.23
C LEU A 24 16.92 -2.80 -16.34
N GLU A 25 16.39 -3.31 -15.22
CA GLU A 25 15.51 -4.49 -15.22
C GLU A 25 14.14 -4.13 -14.65
N PRO A 26 13.05 -4.79 -15.09
CA PRO A 26 11.73 -4.57 -14.51
C PRO A 26 11.69 -5.00 -13.04
N CYS A 27 10.98 -4.22 -12.23
CA CYS A 27 10.72 -4.54 -10.83
C CYS A 27 9.96 -5.87 -10.73
N LYS A 28 10.46 -6.83 -9.93
CA LYS A 28 9.83 -8.15 -9.78
C LYS A 28 8.46 -8.17 -9.08
N VAL A 29 7.95 -7.03 -8.61
CA VAL A 29 6.67 -6.92 -7.90
C VAL A 29 5.63 -6.21 -8.74
N CYS A 30 5.93 -5.00 -9.22
CA CYS A 30 4.98 -4.25 -10.04
C CYS A 30 5.12 -4.55 -11.54
N PHE A 31 6.27 -5.05 -12.00
CA PHE A 31 6.62 -5.25 -13.41
C PHE A 31 6.52 -4.01 -14.32
N ASP A 32 6.05 -2.89 -13.77
CA ASP A 32 5.77 -1.62 -14.43
C ASP A 32 6.98 -0.67 -14.44
N GLN A 33 7.77 -0.68 -13.37
CA GLN A 33 8.91 0.24 -13.22
C GLN A 33 10.23 -0.47 -13.58
N LEU A 34 10.98 0.10 -14.53
CA LEU A 34 12.36 -0.28 -14.82
C LEU A 34 13.29 0.31 -13.73
N TRP A 35 14.22 -0.49 -13.22
CA TRP A 35 15.12 -0.08 -12.14
C TRP A 35 16.49 -0.78 -12.22
N ARG A 36 17.56 -0.08 -11.80
CA ARG A 36 18.92 -0.62 -11.75
C ARG A 36 19.08 -1.69 -10.67
N VAL A 37 19.24 -2.94 -11.09
CA VAL A 37 19.40 -4.11 -10.20
C VAL A 37 20.80 -4.30 -9.62
N ASN A 38 21.84 -3.79 -10.29
CA ASN A 38 23.24 -4.16 -10.02
C ASN A 38 24.00 -3.30 -8.98
N LYS A 39 23.33 -2.41 -8.21
CA LYS A 39 24.00 -1.51 -7.25
C LYS A 39 23.63 -1.71 -5.77
N GLY A 40 23.39 -2.95 -5.32
CA GLY A 40 23.53 -3.25 -3.87
C GLY A 40 22.72 -4.44 -3.33
N PRO A 41 22.96 -4.83 -2.06
CA PRO A 41 22.58 -6.13 -1.48
C PRO A 41 21.07 -6.34 -1.24
N LYS A 42 20.18 -5.52 -1.83
CA LYS A 42 18.76 -5.40 -1.48
C LYS A 42 17.76 -5.78 -2.61
N GLY A 43 18.23 -6.31 -3.73
CA GLY A 43 17.42 -7.06 -4.72
C GLY A 43 16.65 -6.27 -5.79
N LYS A 44 15.95 -7.01 -6.67
CA LYS A 44 15.21 -6.57 -7.88
C LYS A 44 13.89 -5.77 -7.66
N LEU A 45 13.82 -4.95 -6.61
CA LEU A 45 12.63 -4.18 -6.25
C LEU A 45 12.86 -2.68 -6.40
N CYS A 46 11.95 -1.99 -7.10
CA CYS A 46 11.93 -0.53 -7.16
C CYS A 46 11.71 0.09 -5.75
N PRO A 47 12.12 1.35 -5.51
CA PRO A 47 11.99 2.02 -4.22
C PRO A 47 10.57 2.01 -3.66
N GLN A 48 9.56 2.17 -4.51
CA GLN A 48 8.15 2.20 -4.13
C GLN A 48 7.69 0.84 -3.60
N CYS A 49 7.94 -0.24 -4.36
CA CYS A 49 7.63 -1.60 -3.91
C CYS A 49 8.40 -1.97 -2.64
N ARG A 50 9.66 -1.53 -2.53
CA ARG A 50 10.48 -1.71 -1.32
C ARG A 50 9.89 -1.00 -0.10
N ASN A 51 9.35 0.21 -0.28
CA ASN A 51 8.72 0.97 0.80
C ASN A 51 7.42 0.32 1.25
N ALA A 52 6.59 -0.16 0.32
CA ALA A 52 5.38 -0.91 0.63
C ALA A 52 5.69 -2.19 1.43
N GLU A 53 6.70 -2.97 1.01
CA GLU A 53 7.16 -4.16 1.74
C GLU A 53 7.67 -3.82 3.15
N ARG A 54 8.42 -2.72 3.29
CA ARG A 54 8.90 -2.25 4.60
C ARG A 54 7.76 -1.82 5.50
N GLN A 55 6.76 -1.12 4.96
CA GLN A 55 5.59 -0.68 5.71
C GLN A 55 4.80 -1.90 6.19
N ALA A 56 4.44 -2.83 5.30
CA ALA A 56 3.73 -4.07 5.66
C ALA A 56 4.46 -4.84 6.77
N ARG A 57 5.79 -5.01 6.64
CA ARG A 57 6.60 -5.74 7.63
C ARG A 57 6.65 -5.08 9.01
N ARG A 58 6.62 -3.74 9.11
CA ARG A 58 6.52 -3.04 10.41
C ARG A 58 5.24 -3.38 11.16
N HIS A 59 4.23 -3.84 10.44
CA HIS A 59 2.93 -4.19 10.98
C HIS A 59 2.68 -5.70 11.00
N ASN A 60 3.72 -6.52 10.81
CA ASN A 60 3.63 -7.98 10.70
C ASN A 60 2.63 -8.45 9.63
N LEU A 61 2.53 -7.69 8.52
CA LEU A 61 1.73 -8.05 7.36
C LEU A 61 2.63 -8.37 6.15
N THR A 62 2.07 -9.12 5.21
CA THR A 62 2.61 -9.24 3.85
C THR A 62 2.01 -8.15 2.95
N ARG A 63 2.67 -7.82 1.83
CA ARG A 63 2.08 -6.95 0.80
C ARG A 63 0.72 -7.45 0.33
N ALA A 64 0.59 -8.76 0.10
CA ALA A 64 -0.67 -9.34 -0.33
C ALA A 64 -1.79 -9.12 0.69
N ARG A 65 -1.46 -9.21 1.99
CA ARG A 65 -2.42 -8.89 3.04
C ARG A 65 -2.84 -7.43 3.00
N VAL A 66 -1.90 -6.51 2.79
CA VAL A 66 -2.20 -5.08 2.65
C VAL A 66 -3.09 -4.81 1.43
N ASN A 67 -2.79 -5.42 0.28
CA ASN A 67 -3.60 -5.31 -0.94
C ASN A 67 -5.04 -5.80 -0.70
N ALA A 68 -5.22 -6.94 -0.02
CA ALA A 68 -6.53 -7.48 0.30
C ALA A 68 -7.35 -6.56 1.22
N ILE A 69 -6.72 -5.90 2.20
CA ILE A 69 -7.41 -4.92 3.07
C ILE A 69 -7.88 -3.73 2.24
N LEU A 70 -7.01 -3.15 1.40
CA LEU A 70 -7.41 -2.07 0.50
C LEU A 70 -8.53 -2.50 -0.46
N ARG A 71 -8.55 -3.77 -0.89
CA ARG A 71 -9.62 -4.33 -1.75
C ARG A 71 -10.95 -4.32 -1.06
N VAL A 72 -11.01 -4.72 0.20
CA VAL A 72 -12.23 -4.62 1.02
C VAL A 72 -12.65 -3.18 1.28
N GLN A 73 -11.72 -2.23 1.21
CA GLN A 73 -11.99 -0.79 1.33
C GLN A 73 -12.27 -0.10 -0.02
N ASP A 74 -12.35 -0.83 -1.12
CA ASP A 74 -12.51 -0.28 -2.47
C ASP A 74 -11.48 0.80 -2.84
N ASP A 75 -10.23 0.66 -2.37
CA ASP A 75 -9.17 1.68 -2.55
C ASP A 75 -9.48 3.05 -1.93
N THR A 76 -10.39 3.11 -0.95
CA THR A 76 -10.76 4.36 -0.29
C THR A 76 -10.46 4.33 1.21
N CYS A 77 -10.33 5.53 1.78
CA CYS A 77 -10.24 5.69 3.22
C CYS A 77 -11.62 5.41 3.80
N PRO A 78 -11.81 4.41 4.67
CA PRO A 78 -13.13 4.05 5.20
C PRO A 78 -13.76 5.14 6.09
N LEU A 79 -12.98 6.18 6.46
CA LEU A 79 -13.49 7.30 7.27
C LEU A 79 -13.95 8.50 6.44
N CYS A 80 -13.26 8.84 5.35
CA CYS A 80 -13.60 10.03 4.54
C CYS A 80 -13.90 9.75 3.07
N GLY A 81 -13.78 8.50 2.62
CA GLY A 81 -13.99 8.09 1.23
C GLY A 81 -12.91 8.55 0.24
N SER A 82 -11.86 9.25 0.70
CA SER A 82 -10.80 9.71 -0.21
C SER A 82 -10.02 8.51 -0.77
N LEU A 83 -9.68 8.58 -2.05
CA LEU A 83 -8.63 7.72 -2.60
C LEU A 83 -7.30 8.05 -1.89
N GLY A 84 -6.44 7.05 -1.75
CA GLY A 84 -5.11 7.29 -1.19
C GLY A 84 -4.28 8.09 -2.19
N GLY A 85 -3.91 9.33 -1.83
CA GLY A 85 -3.03 10.16 -2.66
C GLY A 85 -3.70 11.38 -3.30
N ASP A 86 -4.41 12.21 -2.54
CA ASP A 86 -4.56 13.60 -2.96
C ASP A 86 -3.16 14.26 -2.92
N SER A 87 -2.51 14.71 -4.00
CA SER A 87 -2.88 14.87 -5.39
C SER A 87 -1.61 14.71 -6.24
N SER A 88 -1.36 13.53 -6.80
CA SER A 88 -0.61 13.28 -8.05
C SER A 88 -0.28 11.79 -8.18
N MET A 89 -0.33 11.28 -9.41
CA MET A 89 0.11 9.93 -9.80
C MET A 89 1.59 9.65 -9.44
N GLU A 90 2.32 10.70 -9.07
CA GLU A 90 3.76 10.77 -8.82
C GLU A 90 4.08 11.01 -7.33
N GLY A 91 3.06 11.22 -6.48
CA GLY A 91 3.22 11.51 -5.07
C GLY A 91 3.50 10.27 -4.21
N ALA A 92 4.07 10.50 -3.01
CA ALA A 92 4.19 9.43 -2.02
C ALA A 92 2.79 8.93 -1.63
N SER A 93 2.52 7.63 -1.79
CA SER A 93 1.28 7.05 -1.30
C SER A 93 1.14 7.30 0.21
N TRP A 94 0.08 8.00 0.61
CA TRP A 94 -0.19 8.40 1.99
C TRP A 94 -1.07 7.43 2.77
N TRP A 95 -1.16 6.18 2.33
CA TRP A 95 -1.85 5.16 3.11
C TRP A 95 -1.08 4.82 4.38
N HIS A 96 -1.72 4.99 5.53
CA HIS A 96 -1.22 4.60 6.84
C HIS A 96 -1.94 3.34 7.31
N ILE A 97 -1.16 2.34 7.75
CA ILE A 97 -1.71 1.14 8.38
C ILE A 97 -2.11 1.52 9.80
N ASP A 98 -3.42 1.61 10.02
CA ASP A 98 -4.01 1.92 11.30
C ASP A 98 -4.21 0.65 12.14
N HIS A 99 -4.03 0.76 13.46
CA HIS A 99 -4.13 -0.36 14.38
C HIS A 99 -4.55 0.07 15.77
N ASP A 100 -5.10 -0.87 16.55
CA ASP A 100 -5.57 -0.59 17.92
C ASP A 100 -4.39 -0.37 18.87
N HIS A 101 -4.23 0.87 19.36
CA HIS A 101 -3.16 1.25 20.28
C HIS A 101 -3.33 0.70 21.71
N ARG A 102 -4.50 0.15 22.06
CA ARG A 102 -4.67 -0.62 23.31
C ARG A 102 -4.00 -1.99 23.22
N CYS A 103 -3.85 -2.53 22.00
CA CYS A 103 -3.14 -3.79 21.76
C CYS A 103 -1.63 -3.56 21.52
N CYS A 104 -1.26 -2.54 20.73
CA CYS A 104 0.14 -2.18 20.49
C CYS A 104 0.30 -0.67 20.62
N SER A 105 0.96 -0.19 21.67
CA SER A 105 1.08 1.26 21.95
C SER A 105 2.12 2.00 21.10
N GLY A 106 2.94 1.27 20.35
CA GLY A 106 4.04 1.81 19.54
C GLY A 106 3.68 2.08 18.07
N PRO A 107 4.66 2.48 17.25
CA PRO A 107 4.46 2.74 15.81
C PRO A 107 4.36 1.46 14.96
N THR A 108 4.33 0.28 15.59
CA THR A 108 4.31 -1.04 14.95
C THR A 108 3.21 -1.89 15.55
N SER A 109 2.63 -2.80 14.76
CA SER A 109 1.55 -3.68 15.20
C SER A 109 1.94 -5.14 15.21
N CYS A 110 1.26 -5.94 16.03
CA CYS A 110 1.33 -7.40 16.02
C CYS A 110 0.66 -8.05 14.78
N GLY A 111 0.09 -7.25 13.87
CA GLY A 111 -0.64 -7.69 12.67
C GLY A 111 -2.10 -8.01 12.93
N HIS A 112 -2.43 -8.55 14.10
CA HIS A 112 -3.79 -8.91 14.49
C HIS A 112 -4.64 -7.68 14.88
N CYS A 113 -3.99 -6.65 15.43
CA CYS A 113 -4.68 -5.43 15.85
C CYS A 113 -4.89 -4.42 14.71
N VAL A 114 -4.39 -4.70 13.50
CA VAL A 114 -4.60 -3.85 12.33
C VAL A 114 -6.10 -3.69 12.07
N ARG A 115 -6.52 -2.44 11.80
CA ARG A 115 -7.91 -2.08 11.53
C ARG A 115 -8.15 -1.83 10.04
N GLY A 116 -7.24 -1.12 9.38
CA GLY A 116 -7.40 -0.76 7.98
C GLY A 116 -6.27 0.11 7.47
N LEU A 117 -6.44 0.62 6.26
CA LEU A 117 -5.58 1.66 5.70
C LEU A 117 -6.35 2.97 5.65
N LEU A 118 -5.81 4.00 6.29
CA LEU A 118 -6.39 5.33 6.36
C LEU A 118 -5.53 6.32 5.59
N CYS A 119 -6.15 7.38 5.06
CA CYS A 119 -5.36 8.52 4.57
C CYS A 119 -4.65 9.20 5.75
N ARG A 120 -3.58 9.94 5.47
CA ARG A 120 -2.80 10.64 6.51
C ARG A 120 -3.64 11.55 7.40
N GLY A 121 -4.59 12.29 6.81
CA GLY A 121 -5.48 13.20 7.54
C GLY A 121 -6.34 12.46 8.55
N CYS A 122 -7.05 11.42 8.11
CA CYS A 122 -7.88 10.59 8.96
C CYS A 122 -7.06 9.84 10.02
N ASN A 123 -5.89 9.30 9.68
CA ASN A 123 -5.08 8.54 10.64
C ASN A 123 -4.49 9.42 11.74
N ILE A 124 -3.78 10.49 11.36
CA ILE A 124 -2.95 11.27 12.31
C ILE A 124 -3.79 12.32 13.05
N ARG A 125 -4.82 12.88 12.41
CA ARG A 125 -5.60 14.00 12.98
C ARG A 125 -7.02 13.62 13.34
N GLY A 126 -7.70 12.85 12.50
CA GLY A 126 -9.10 12.47 12.72
C GLY A 126 -9.25 11.43 13.82
N LEU A 127 -8.89 10.18 13.52
CA LEU A 127 -9.07 9.03 14.39
C LEU A 127 -8.26 9.15 15.68
N ALA A 128 -7.00 9.59 15.60
CA ALA A 128 -6.15 9.76 16.78
C ALA A 128 -6.76 10.75 17.81
N TRP A 129 -7.36 11.86 17.35
CA TRP A 129 -8.08 12.77 18.23
C TRP A 129 -9.38 12.16 18.74
N TYR A 130 -10.14 11.52 17.86
CA TYR A 130 -11.43 10.91 18.21
C TYR A 130 -11.30 9.83 19.30
N GLU A 131 -10.29 8.96 19.20
CA GLU A 131 -10.01 7.94 20.22
C GLU A 131 -9.53 8.52 21.55
N SER A 132 -9.06 9.78 21.58
CA SER A 132 -8.69 10.48 22.82
C SER A 132 -9.89 11.02 23.60
N LEU A 133 -11.08 11.07 22.97
CA LEU A 133 -12.32 11.51 23.60
C LEU A 133 -12.84 10.44 24.56
N THR A 134 -13.61 10.87 25.56
CA THR A 134 -14.38 9.98 26.42
C THR A 134 -15.50 9.30 25.63
N ALA A 135 -15.96 8.14 26.10
CA ALA A 135 -16.92 7.31 25.37
C ALA A 135 -18.25 8.02 25.07
N ASP A 136 -18.69 8.94 25.95
CA ASP A 136 -19.89 9.77 25.76
C ASP A 136 -19.76 10.79 24.63
N LEU A 137 -18.53 11.17 24.26
CA LEU A 137 -18.23 12.09 23.16
C LEU A 137 -17.92 11.38 21.83
N GLN A 138 -17.66 10.07 21.86
CA GLN A 138 -17.45 9.24 20.68
C GLN A 138 -18.79 8.91 20.00
N THR A 139 -19.40 9.92 19.38
CA THR A 139 -20.76 9.88 18.82
C THR A 139 -20.82 9.76 17.30
N TRP A 140 -19.68 9.65 16.61
CA TRP A 140 -19.64 9.56 15.15
C TRP A 140 -19.83 8.11 14.70
N ASP A 141 -21.05 7.78 14.29
CA ASP A 141 -21.45 6.42 13.90
C ASP A 141 -20.50 5.76 12.88
N HIS A 142 -20.08 6.49 11.85
CA HIS A 142 -19.19 5.95 10.82
C HIS A 142 -17.78 5.62 11.37
N VAL A 143 -17.25 6.42 12.30
CA VAL A 143 -15.96 6.11 12.96
C VAL A 143 -16.13 4.93 13.90
N ASN A 144 -17.21 4.90 14.67
CA ASN A 144 -17.51 3.79 15.57
C ASN A 144 -17.70 2.47 14.80
N ALA A 145 -18.34 2.50 13.62
CA ALA A 145 -18.45 1.35 12.73
C ALA A 145 -17.07 0.85 12.28
N TYR A 146 -16.16 1.75 11.89
CA TYR A 146 -14.77 1.40 11.56
C TYR A 146 -14.02 0.79 12.76
N LEU A 147 -14.23 1.31 13.97
CA LEU A 147 -13.57 0.83 15.18
C LEU A 147 -14.06 -0.57 15.61
N THR A 148 -15.34 -0.86 15.39
CA THR A 148 -16.02 -2.09 15.85
C THR A 148 -15.97 -3.21 14.82
N ASP A 149 -16.14 -2.89 13.53
CA ASP A 149 -16.03 -3.82 12.40
C ASP A 149 -14.98 -3.32 11.38
N PRO A 150 -13.68 -3.36 11.76
CA PRO A 150 -12.62 -2.83 10.92
C PRO A 150 -12.38 -3.68 9.66
N PRO A 151 -12.14 -3.06 8.49
CA PRO A 151 -11.93 -3.76 7.21
C PRO A 151 -10.89 -4.89 7.26
N ALA A 152 -9.80 -4.70 8.01
CA ALA A 152 -8.73 -5.69 8.10
C ALA A 152 -9.10 -6.96 8.87
N ARG A 153 -10.22 -6.97 9.60
CA ARG A 153 -10.72 -8.13 10.35
C ARG A 153 -11.94 -8.78 9.70
N ARG A 154 -12.46 -8.21 8.62
CA ARG A 154 -13.57 -8.80 7.86
C ARG A 154 -13.12 -10.08 7.13
N PRO A 155 -14.00 -11.09 6.98
CA PRO A 155 -13.69 -12.35 6.29
C PRO A 155 -13.16 -12.15 4.85
N GLU A 156 -13.66 -11.14 4.14
CA GLU A 156 -13.30 -10.83 2.75
C GLU A 156 -11.83 -10.41 2.62
N ALA A 157 -11.25 -9.84 3.70
CA ALA A 157 -9.85 -9.50 3.72
C ALA A 157 -9.00 -10.76 3.93
N ALA A 158 -9.50 -11.78 4.65
CA ALA A 158 -8.84 -13.08 4.88
C ALA A 158 -8.62 -13.88 3.60
N VAL A 159 -9.48 -13.68 2.60
CA VAL A 159 -9.34 -14.30 1.28
C VAL A 159 -8.38 -13.47 0.42
N LEU A 160 -7.33 -14.10 -0.09
CA LEU A 160 -6.43 -13.49 -1.06
C LEU A 160 -6.84 -13.88 -2.48
N PHE A 161 -6.69 -12.94 -3.40
CA PHE A 161 -6.89 -13.13 -4.84
C PHE A 161 -5.56 -13.05 -5.57
N HIS A 162 -5.50 -13.57 -6.79
CA HIS A 162 -4.28 -13.46 -7.61
C HIS A 162 -3.82 -12.00 -7.78
N GLY A 163 -4.78 -11.07 -7.94
CA GLY A 163 -4.49 -9.63 -8.01
C GLY A 163 -3.91 -9.03 -6.72
N ASP A 164 -4.08 -9.69 -5.56
CA ASP A 164 -3.48 -9.24 -4.30
C ASP A 164 -1.98 -9.61 -4.24
N LEU A 165 -1.54 -10.63 -4.99
CA LEU A 165 -0.15 -11.11 -4.96
C LEU A 165 0.80 -10.24 -5.80
N THR A 166 0.28 -9.64 -6.87
CA THR A 166 1.04 -8.83 -7.84
C THR A 166 0.84 -7.33 -7.59
N GLY A 167 1.85 -6.52 -7.92
CA GLY A 167 1.74 -5.07 -7.81
C GLY A 167 1.63 -4.54 -6.38
N VAL A 168 1.39 -3.25 -6.26
CA VAL A 168 1.26 -2.52 -5.00
C VAL A 168 0.00 -1.67 -5.08
N ARG A 169 -1.12 -2.21 -4.57
CA ARG A 169 -2.44 -1.55 -4.63
C ARG A 169 -2.45 -0.20 -3.91
N LEU A 170 -1.55 -0.05 -2.94
CA LEU A 170 -1.21 1.19 -2.24
C LEU A 170 -0.87 2.37 -3.21
N ARG A 171 -0.32 2.09 -4.39
CA ARG A 171 0.06 3.08 -5.42
C ARG A 171 -0.97 3.17 -6.52
N ASP A 172 -1.33 2.03 -7.10
CA ASP A 172 -2.00 2.00 -8.40
C ASP A 172 -3.50 2.34 -8.27
N GLY A 173 -4.02 2.43 -7.04
CA GLY A 173 -5.40 2.78 -6.74
C GLY A 173 -6.39 1.91 -7.50
N ALA A 174 -7.57 2.46 -7.79
CA ALA A 174 -8.63 1.80 -8.57
C ALA A 174 -8.26 1.55 -10.05
N PHE A 175 -7.18 2.16 -10.56
CA PHE A 175 -6.75 2.07 -11.97
C PHE A 175 -5.93 0.84 -12.31
N ALA A 176 -5.68 -0.05 -11.34
CA ALA A 176 -5.15 -1.37 -11.63
C ALA A 176 -6.21 -2.23 -12.34
N GLU A 177 -6.32 -2.10 -13.67
CA GLU A 177 -7.11 -2.97 -14.56
C GLU A 177 -6.68 -4.47 -14.51
N TRP A 178 -5.64 -4.79 -13.74
CA TRP A 178 -5.03 -6.12 -13.61
C TRP A 178 -5.65 -7.00 -12.51
N ARG A 179 -6.93 -6.80 -12.19
CA ARG A 179 -7.60 -7.52 -11.09
C ARG A 179 -8.26 -8.80 -11.57
N SER A 180 -7.59 -9.92 -11.35
CA SER A 180 -8.28 -11.21 -11.30
C SER A 180 -9.11 -11.27 -10.01
N ASN A 181 -10.44 -11.27 -10.15
CA ASN A 181 -11.39 -11.52 -9.07
C ASN A 181 -11.53 -13.02 -8.73
N ARG A 182 -10.56 -13.87 -9.13
CA ARG A 182 -10.55 -15.30 -8.80
C ARG A 182 -9.85 -15.56 -7.47
N PRO A 183 -10.54 -16.14 -6.47
CA PRO A 183 -9.94 -16.54 -5.20
C PRO A 183 -8.81 -17.54 -5.42
N LEU A 184 -7.77 -17.50 -4.58
CA LEU A 184 -6.65 -18.47 -4.65
C LEU A 184 -7.07 -19.92 -4.33
N SER A 185 -8.27 -20.14 -3.79
CA SER A 185 -8.76 -21.46 -3.39
C SER A 185 -9.43 -22.26 -4.51
N GLU A 186 -9.70 -21.67 -5.67
CA GLU A 186 -10.27 -22.42 -6.80
C GLU A 186 -9.16 -23.19 -7.52
N THR A 187 -9.25 -24.51 -7.41
CA THR A 187 -8.32 -25.45 -8.05
C THR A 187 -8.42 -25.27 -9.57
N PHE A 188 -7.29 -25.16 -10.25
CA PHE A 188 -7.23 -25.22 -11.71
C PHE A 188 -7.78 -26.59 -12.15
N LEU A 189 -9.05 -26.64 -12.52
CA LEU A 189 -9.55 -27.75 -13.32
C LEU A 189 -9.08 -27.50 -14.77
N PRO A 190 -8.44 -28.51 -15.40
CA PRO A 190 -7.83 -28.38 -16.72
C PRO A 190 -8.84 -28.09 -17.84
#